data_AF-A0A7C3YS64-F1
#
_entry.id   AF-A0A7C3YS64-F1
#
_cell.length_a   1.000
_cell.length_b   1.000
_cell.length_c   1.000
_cell.angle_alpha   90.00
_cell.angle_beta   90.00
_cell.angle_gamma   90.00
#
_symmetry.space_group_name_H-M   'P 1'
#
loop_
_entity.id
_entity.type
_entity.pdbx_description
1 polymer ?
#
loop_
_entity_poly.entity_id
_entity_poly.type
_entity_poly.pdbx_seq_one_letter_code
_entity_poly.pdbx_strand_id
1 'polypeptide(L)'
;MENSFPPEKTSVAYPGSGIYVMRNGWDIRDRIRMGLTDESRQKVMVIDTKSGEMSLSAYNKALVKGNTNGKYVVSKWETTNEQDILVLKDEINRNEKEIVFIKPDYWTIRLKGVAEVSDVLELNGAEIIQDKNRVRTETKRRIGLYRQLGIKMRYFGEVQIIPFRAKTEINNKKVTLSGAYEISYVIYPYVDDDTKCSYKRLEEGYIPKSTDDITIVFSGKNDEKRYMEKRIPYVPDIEVKEEECTIKVTKKEFEKD
;
A
#
# COMPACT_ATOMS: atom_id res chain seq x y z
N MET A 1 0.94 13.34 36.76
CA MET A 1 0.46 12.14 36.05
C MET A 1 1.63 11.57 35.30
N GLU A 2 2.03 10.35 35.66
CA GLU A 2 3.24 9.70 35.19
C GLU A 2 3.22 9.44 33.67
N ASN A 3 4.40 9.62 33.09
CA ASN A 3 4.84 9.43 31.72
C ASN A 3 3.99 8.44 30.88
N SER A 4 3.32 8.97 29.85
CA SER A 4 2.73 8.18 28.78
C SER A 4 3.83 7.75 27.81
N PHE A 5 4.41 6.58 28.01
CA PHE A 5 5.27 5.97 27.01
C PHE A 5 4.42 5.49 25.81
N PRO A 6 4.84 5.73 24.56
CA PRO A 6 4.23 5.07 23.40
C PRO A 6 4.33 3.55 23.59
N PRO A 7 3.30 2.77 23.24
CA PRO A 7 3.33 1.33 23.43
C PRO A 7 4.54 0.72 22.70
N GLU A 8 5.40 -0.01 23.44
CA GLU A 8 6.61 -0.65 22.90
C GLU A 8 6.32 -1.64 21.76
N LYS A 9 5.10 -2.21 21.75
CA LYS A 9 4.63 -3.15 20.73
C LYS A 9 3.22 -2.77 20.28
N THR A 10 3.11 -2.33 19.03
CA THR A 10 1.80 -2.00 18.46
C THR A 10 1.19 -3.17 17.73
N SER A 11 1.97 -4.02 17.10
CA SER A 11 1.47 -5.24 16.47
C SER A 11 1.02 -6.25 17.52
N VAL A 12 -0.08 -6.95 17.25
CA VAL A 12 -0.77 -7.82 18.23
C VAL A 12 -1.10 -9.15 17.58
N ALA A 13 -0.92 -10.23 18.33
CA ALA A 13 -1.37 -11.57 17.96
C ALA A 13 -2.49 -12.02 18.90
N TYR A 14 -3.49 -12.69 18.33
CA TYR A 14 -4.57 -13.37 19.04
C TYR A 14 -4.55 -14.86 18.63
N PRO A 15 -3.63 -15.68 19.17
CA PRO A 15 -3.43 -17.05 18.70
C PRO A 15 -4.68 -17.93 18.79
N GLY A 16 -5.51 -17.74 19.83
CA GLY A 16 -6.75 -18.52 20.01
C GLY A 16 -7.80 -18.25 18.92
N SER A 17 -7.86 -17.02 18.39
CA SER A 17 -8.73 -16.69 17.26
C SER A 17 -8.05 -16.89 15.90
N GLY A 18 -6.73 -17.03 15.85
CA GLY A 18 -5.96 -17.13 14.61
C GLY A 18 -5.71 -15.78 13.93
N ILE A 19 -5.91 -14.67 14.65
CA ILE A 19 -5.81 -13.32 14.10
C ILE A 19 -4.46 -12.70 14.46
N TYR A 20 -3.74 -12.20 13.46
CA TYR A 20 -2.46 -11.52 13.61
C TYR A 20 -2.54 -10.14 12.96
N VAL A 21 -2.11 -9.11 13.68
CA VAL A 21 -2.25 -7.71 13.28
C VAL A 21 -0.87 -7.06 13.27
N MET A 22 -0.39 -6.68 12.08
CA MET A 22 0.84 -5.91 11.88
C MET A 22 0.50 -4.45 11.61
N ARG A 23 1.01 -3.50 12.41
CA ARG A 23 0.69 -2.07 12.27
C ARG A 23 1.81 -1.14 12.70
N ASN A 24 1.83 0.03 12.07
CA ASN A 24 2.92 1.01 12.10
C ASN A 24 3.01 1.91 13.35
N GLY A 25 2.59 1.44 14.52
CA GLY A 25 2.70 2.23 15.75
C GLY A 25 1.42 2.89 16.23
N TRP A 26 0.29 2.73 15.54
CA TRP A 26 -0.96 3.39 15.93
C TRP A 26 -1.79 2.54 16.90
N ASP A 27 -2.01 3.04 18.13
CA ASP A 27 -3.00 2.49 19.05
C ASP A 27 -4.31 3.26 18.93
N ILE A 28 -5.45 2.55 18.88
CA ILE A 28 -6.78 3.18 18.88
C ILE A 28 -7.02 4.03 20.13
N ARG A 29 -6.27 3.78 21.22
CA ARG A 29 -6.27 4.59 22.44
C ARG A 29 -5.62 5.97 22.26
N ASP A 30 -4.76 6.15 21.26
CA ASP A 30 -4.14 7.45 20.95
C ASP A 30 -5.16 8.45 20.40
N ARG A 31 -6.27 7.94 19.82
CA ARG A 31 -7.44 8.70 19.38
C ARG A 31 -8.09 9.52 20.51
N ILE A 32 -8.15 8.94 21.70
CA ILE A 32 -8.85 9.52 22.86
C ILE A 32 -7.90 10.42 23.67
N ARG A 33 -6.61 10.07 23.74
CA ARG A 33 -5.65 10.76 24.62
C ARG A 33 -5.07 12.04 24.04
N MET A 34 -4.88 12.15 22.72
CA MET A 34 -4.09 13.26 22.15
C MET A 34 -4.90 14.20 21.25
N GLY A 35 -6.22 14.01 21.13
CA GLY A 35 -7.04 14.81 20.20
C GLY A 35 -6.55 14.72 18.74
N LEU A 36 -5.75 13.70 18.42
CA LEU A 36 -5.11 13.54 17.13
C LEU A 36 -6.18 13.12 16.11
N THR A 37 -6.41 14.02 15.17
CA THR A 37 -7.29 13.86 14.02
C THR A 37 -6.61 13.16 12.84
N ASP A 38 -5.35 12.70 13.03
CA ASP A 38 -4.47 12.29 11.94
C ASP A 38 -4.54 10.77 11.68
N GLU A 39 -5.75 10.30 11.38
CA GLU A 39 -6.02 8.96 10.82
C GLU A 39 -5.30 8.74 9.46
N SER A 40 -4.70 9.81 8.91
CA SER A 40 -3.95 9.88 7.65
C SER A 40 -2.61 9.12 7.63
N ARG A 41 -2.27 8.37 8.69
CA ARG A 41 -1.01 7.62 8.76
C ARG A 41 -1.17 6.16 9.14
N GLN A 42 -2.39 5.70 9.46
CA GLN A 42 -2.57 4.32 9.87
C GLN A 42 -2.27 3.38 8.70
N LYS A 43 -1.41 2.39 8.93
CA LYS A 43 -1.23 1.25 8.05
C LYS A 43 -1.35 -0.03 8.86
N VAL A 44 -2.21 -0.94 8.43
CA VAL A 44 -2.50 -2.19 9.13
C VAL A 44 -2.67 -3.32 8.13
N MET A 45 -2.01 -4.44 8.42
CA MET A 45 -2.30 -5.72 7.81
C MET A 45 -2.89 -6.66 8.87
N VAL A 46 -4.01 -7.28 8.54
CA VAL A 46 -4.65 -8.30 9.37
C VAL A 46 -4.59 -9.62 8.60
N ILE A 47 -4.07 -10.65 9.26
CA ILE A 47 -4.01 -12.01 8.77
C ILE A 47 -4.88 -12.89 9.66
N ASP A 48 -5.86 -13.56 9.05
CA ASP A 48 -6.66 -14.60 9.69
C ASP A 48 -6.20 -15.97 9.18
N THR A 49 -5.49 -16.70 10.03
CA THR A 49 -4.93 -18.00 9.66
C THR A 49 -5.97 -19.12 9.61
N LYS A 50 -7.18 -18.92 10.17
CA LYS A 50 -8.25 -19.91 10.13
C LYS A 50 -9.01 -19.86 8.81
N SER A 51 -9.31 -18.65 8.34
CA SER A 51 -9.96 -18.45 7.03
C SER A 51 -8.96 -18.41 5.87
N GLY A 52 -7.67 -18.15 6.16
CA GLY A 52 -6.66 -17.88 5.16
C GLY A 52 -6.82 -16.50 4.52
N GLU A 53 -7.55 -15.58 5.15
CA GLU A 53 -7.72 -14.24 4.61
C GLU A 53 -6.60 -13.30 5.08
N MET A 54 -6.13 -12.47 4.15
CA MET A 54 -5.26 -11.33 4.43
C MET A 54 -5.96 -10.05 3.98
N SER A 55 -5.96 -9.03 4.82
CA SER A 55 -6.42 -7.69 4.44
C SER A 55 -5.39 -6.65 4.81
N LEU A 56 -5.15 -5.70 3.91
CA LEU A 56 -4.35 -4.52 4.17
C LEU A 56 -5.23 -3.29 4.04
N SER A 57 -5.23 -2.48 5.09
CA SER A 57 -5.84 -1.16 5.11
C SER A 57 -4.78 -0.11 5.42
N ALA A 58 -4.80 0.99 4.70
CA ALA A 58 -4.03 2.16 5.05
C ALA A 58 -4.80 3.42 4.71
N TYR A 59 -4.52 4.50 5.44
CA TYR A 59 -5.08 5.82 5.12
C TYR A 59 -6.61 5.80 5.07
N ASN A 60 -7.22 5.15 6.07
CA ASN A 60 -8.67 4.95 6.21
C ASN A 60 -9.36 4.21 5.05
N LYS A 61 -8.61 3.43 4.27
CA LYS A 61 -9.16 2.67 3.14
C LYS A 61 -8.62 1.24 3.18
N ALA A 62 -9.49 0.27 2.92
CA ALA A 62 -9.06 -1.09 2.60
C ALA A 62 -8.45 -1.08 1.20
N LEU A 63 -7.18 -1.45 1.09
CA LEU A 63 -6.41 -1.36 -0.17
C LEU A 63 -6.23 -2.71 -0.85
N VAL A 64 -5.99 -3.76 -0.07
CA VAL A 64 -5.72 -5.11 -0.59
C VAL A 64 -6.54 -6.12 0.20
N LYS A 65 -7.16 -7.07 -0.50
CA LYS A 65 -7.64 -8.33 0.05
C LYS A 65 -6.91 -9.47 -0.65
N GLY A 66 -6.29 -10.36 0.11
CA GLY A 66 -5.63 -11.55 -0.42
C GLY A 66 -6.19 -12.81 0.23
N ASN A 67 -6.05 -13.93 -0.46
CA ASN A 67 -6.28 -15.25 0.12
C ASN A 67 -4.93 -15.97 0.18
N THR A 68 -4.54 -16.43 1.36
CA THR A 68 -3.30 -17.18 1.55
C THR A 68 -3.41 -18.61 1.00
N ASN A 69 -4.62 -19.09 0.64
CA ASN A 69 -4.92 -20.43 0.14
C ASN A 69 -4.28 -21.53 1.00
N GLY A 70 -5.04 -22.06 1.97
CA GLY A 70 -4.58 -23.17 2.81
C GLY A 70 -4.91 -22.96 4.29
N LYS A 71 -4.86 -24.05 5.05
CA LYS A 71 -4.93 -24.02 6.52
C LYS A 71 -3.51 -23.83 7.04
N TYR A 72 -3.14 -22.58 7.30
CA TYR A 72 -1.80 -22.27 7.79
C TYR A 72 -1.73 -22.37 9.31
N VAL A 73 -0.65 -22.96 9.80
CA VAL A 73 -0.24 -22.89 11.20
C VAL A 73 0.87 -21.86 11.35
N VAL A 74 0.83 -21.10 12.44
CA VAL A 74 1.87 -20.12 12.74
C VAL A 74 3.09 -20.83 13.30
N SER A 75 4.21 -20.72 12.60
CA SER A 75 5.49 -21.29 13.01
C SER A 75 6.39 -20.27 13.70
N LYS A 76 6.22 -18.98 13.41
CA LYS A 76 6.95 -17.88 14.05
C LYS A 76 6.10 -16.61 14.07
N TRP A 77 6.07 -15.91 15.20
CA TRP A 77 5.62 -14.54 15.35
C TRP A 77 6.63 -13.76 16.18
N GLU A 78 7.21 -12.72 15.59
CA GLU A 78 8.21 -11.88 16.24
C GLU A 78 7.88 -10.42 15.98
N THR A 79 8.01 -9.59 17.01
CA THR A 79 7.77 -8.14 16.93
C THR A 79 8.91 -7.41 17.60
N THR A 80 9.54 -6.52 16.85
CA THR A 80 10.65 -5.67 17.27
C THR A 80 10.28 -4.20 17.02
N ASN A 81 11.15 -3.26 17.39
CA ASN A 81 10.93 -1.85 17.13
C ASN A 81 10.97 -1.52 15.64
N GLU A 82 11.75 -2.26 14.85
CA GLU A 82 12.01 -1.98 13.43
C GLU A 82 11.13 -2.83 12.51
N GLN A 83 10.76 -4.03 12.93
CA GLN A 83 10.01 -4.96 12.09
C GLN A 83 9.12 -5.92 12.86
N ASP A 84 8.10 -6.45 12.17
CA ASP A 84 7.32 -7.61 12.60
C ASP A 84 7.49 -8.75 11.59
N ILE A 85 7.57 -9.98 12.07
CA ILE A 85 7.76 -11.17 11.25
C ILE A 85 6.68 -12.18 11.62
N LEU A 86 5.95 -12.66 10.61
CA LEU A 86 5.03 -13.79 10.72
C LEU A 86 5.43 -14.86 9.70
N VAL A 87 5.68 -16.08 10.17
CA VAL A 87 5.95 -17.23 9.31
C VAL A 87 4.84 -18.26 9.47
N LEU A 88 4.17 -18.53 8.36
CA LEU A 88 3.04 -19.43 8.23
C LEU A 88 3.47 -20.70 7.48
N LYS A 89 3.05 -21.87 7.95
CA LYS A 89 3.28 -23.16 7.29
C LYS A 89 1.96 -23.82 6.93
N ASP A 90 1.79 -24.16 5.66
CA ASP A 90 0.69 -25.00 5.20
C ASP A 90 1.08 -26.47 5.46
N GLU A 91 0.36 -27.13 6.35
CA GLU A 91 0.65 -28.52 6.72
C GLU A 91 0.37 -29.50 5.58
N ILE A 92 -0.51 -29.17 4.64
CA ILE A 92 -0.94 -30.04 3.54
C ILE A 92 0.02 -29.88 2.36
N ASN A 93 0.20 -28.64 1.89
CA ASN A 93 0.98 -28.38 0.68
C ASN A 93 2.48 -28.19 0.96
N ARG A 94 2.89 -28.19 2.24
CA ARG A 94 4.26 -27.90 2.69
C ARG A 94 4.79 -26.56 2.16
N ASN A 95 3.88 -25.62 1.95
CA ASN A 95 4.23 -24.26 1.58
C ASN A 95 4.55 -23.44 2.84
N GLU A 96 5.51 -22.53 2.73
CA GLU A 96 5.88 -21.60 3.78
C GLU A 96 5.67 -20.17 3.28
N LYS A 97 4.89 -19.38 4.03
CA LYS A 97 4.65 -17.97 3.74
C LYS A 97 5.25 -17.11 4.84
N GLU A 98 6.23 -16.31 4.49
CA GLU A 98 6.85 -15.32 5.35
C GLU A 98 6.29 -13.94 5.00
N ILE A 99 5.77 -13.24 6.01
CA ILE A 99 5.30 -11.87 5.92
C ILE A 99 6.14 -11.05 6.88
N VAL A 100 6.90 -10.09 6.36
CA VAL A 100 7.71 -9.15 7.16
C VAL A 100 7.18 -7.75 6.97
N PHE A 101 6.77 -7.11 8.05
CA PHE A 101 6.45 -5.69 8.06
C PHE A 101 7.68 -4.88 8.49
N ILE A 102 8.21 -4.06 7.58
CA ILE A 102 9.29 -3.12 7.87
C ILE A 102 8.66 -1.80 8.28
N LYS A 103 8.75 -1.47 9.58
CA LYS A 103 8.05 -0.32 10.16
C LYS A 103 8.69 1.00 9.70
N PRO A 104 7.89 2.05 9.47
CA PRO A 104 6.42 2.10 9.44
C PRO A 104 5.84 1.90 8.03
N ASP A 105 6.60 1.34 7.10
CA ASP A 105 6.44 1.66 5.68
C ASP A 105 5.73 0.60 4.86
N TYR A 106 6.26 -0.62 4.82
CA TYR A 106 5.90 -1.60 3.81
C TYR A 106 6.00 -3.04 4.29
N TRP A 107 5.37 -3.94 3.54
CA TRP A 107 5.42 -5.38 3.77
C TRP A 107 6.22 -6.05 2.67
N THR A 108 7.05 -7.00 3.05
CA THR A 108 7.61 -7.99 2.13
C THR A 108 6.92 -9.31 2.35
N ILE A 109 6.56 -9.98 1.26
CA ILE A 109 5.93 -11.28 1.29
C ILE A 109 6.77 -12.23 0.45
N ARG A 110 7.15 -13.35 1.06
CA ARG A 110 7.81 -14.47 0.40
C ARG A 110 6.95 -15.71 0.59
N LEU A 111 6.66 -16.40 -0.50
CA LEU A 111 5.96 -17.68 -0.47
C LEU A 111 6.86 -18.72 -1.14
N LYS A 112 7.22 -19.76 -0.38
CA LYS A 112 8.02 -20.89 -0.84
C LYS A 112 7.18 -22.15 -0.82
N GLY A 113 7.38 -23.02 -1.79
CA GLY A 113 6.63 -24.26 -1.93
C GLY A 113 7.41 -25.33 -2.67
N VAL A 114 6.83 -26.53 -2.70
CA VAL A 114 7.44 -27.71 -3.35
C VAL A 114 7.18 -27.77 -4.87
N ALA A 115 6.31 -26.92 -5.38
CA ALA A 115 5.90 -26.87 -6.78
C ALA A 115 5.65 -25.40 -7.21
N GLU A 116 4.89 -25.21 -8.29
CA GLU A 116 4.41 -23.88 -8.67
C GLU A 116 3.60 -23.25 -7.52
N VAL A 117 3.94 -22.01 -7.19
CA VAL A 117 3.28 -21.24 -6.14
C VAL A 117 2.64 -20.00 -6.74
N SER A 118 1.48 -19.63 -6.20
CA SER A 118 0.76 -18.43 -6.64
C SER A 118 0.12 -17.71 -5.46
N ASP A 119 0.08 -16.39 -5.52
CA ASP A 119 -0.68 -15.54 -4.61
C ASP A 119 -1.63 -14.66 -5.42
N VAL A 120 -2.84 -14.44 -4.90
CA VAL A 120 -3.90 -13.68 -5.58
C VAL A 120 -4.32 -12.53 -4.69
N LEU A 121 -4.14 -11.32 -5.22
CA LEU A 121 -4.42 -10.07 -4.52
C LEU A 121 -5.53 -9.31 -5.25
N GLU A 122 -6.64 -9.07 -4.57
CA GLU A 122 -7.67 -8.15 -5.02
C GLU A 122 -7.35 -6.74 -4.53
N LEU A 123 -7.20 -5.81 -5.48
CA LEU A 123 -6.84 -4.43 -5.18
C LEU A 123 -8.06 -3.52 -5.23
N ASN A 124 -8.19 -2.68 -4.21
CA ASN A 124 -9.21 -1.65 -4.11
C ASN A 124 -8.70 -0.33 -4.69
N GLY A 125 -8.72 -0.26 -6.02
CA GLY A 125 -8.48 0.95 -6.81
C GLY A 125 -9.65 1.23 -7.75
N ALA A 126 -9.68 2.44 -8.31
CA ALA A 126 -10.59 2.74 -9.43
C ALA A 126 -10.01 2.23 -10.76
N GLU A 127 -8.68 2.14 -10.84
CA GLU A 127 -7.91 1.61 -11.96
C GLU A 127 -6.68 0.87 -11.43
N ILE A 128 -6.26 -0.18 -12.15
CA ILE A 128 -5.01 -0.89 -11.88
C ILE A 128 -4.08 -0.64 -13.07
N ILE A 129 -2.89 -0.12 -12.78
CA ILE A 129 -1.86 0.15 -13.78
C ILE A 129 -0.69 -0.81 -13.59
N GLN A 130 -0.23 -1.40 -14.69
CA GLN A 130 0.98 -2.21 -14.72
C GLN A 130 2.08 -1.49 -15.50
N ASP A 131 3.15 -1.17 -14.80
CA ASP A 131 4.43 -0.83 -15.42
C ASP A 131 5.30 -2.09 -15.51
N LYS A 132 6.43 -2.03 -16.22
CA LYS A 132 7.35 -3.16 -16.39
C LYS A 132 7.74 -3.86 -15.07
N ASN A 133 7.85 -3.11 -13.98
CA ASN A 133 8.41 -3.59 -12.71
C ASN A 133 7.42 -3.53 -11.52
N ARG A 134 6.17 -3.08 -11.74
CA ARG A 134 5.24 -2.83 -10.63
C ARG A 134 3.79 -2.82 -11.08
N VAL A 135 2.90 -3.16 -10.16
CA VAL A 135 1.46 -2.98 -10.27
C VAL A 135 1.02 -1.96 -9.24
N ARG A 136 0.10 -1.06 -9.60
CA ARG A 136 -0.39 -0.06 -8.65
C ARG A 136 -1.87 0.22 -8.85
N THR A 137 -2.51 0.69 -7.78
CA THR A 137 -3.85 1.26 -7.86
C THR A 137 -3.79 2.75 -8.08
N GLU A 138 -4.72 3.24 -8.88
CA GLU A 138 -4.96 4.66 -9.05
C GLU A 138 -6.45 4.95 -8.86
N THR A 139 -6.76 6.06 -8.20
CA THR A 139 -8.11 6.58 -8.15
C THR A 139 -8.39 7.40 -9.42
N LYS A 140 -9.46 7.07 -10.16
CA LYS A 140 -9.95 7.84 -11.30
C LYS A 140 -10.39 9.20 -10.80
N ARG A 141 -9.63 10.23 -11.13
CA ARG A 141 -9.93 11.60 -10.71
C ARG A 141 -10.93 12.19 -11.67
N ARG A 142 -12.10 12.61 -11.16
CA ARG A 142 -13.04 13.40 -11.95
C ARG A 142 -12.58 14.85 -11.94
N ILE A 143 -12.44 15.41 -13.15
CA ILE A 143 -12.16 16.84 -13.41
C ILE A 143 -12.98 17.71 -12.45
N GLY A 144 -12.31 18.50 -11.61
CA GLY A 144 -12.91 19.61 -10.86
C GLY A 144 -13.96 19.28 -9.78
N LEU A 145 -14.47 18.06 -9.66
CA LEU A 145 -15.68 17.78 -8.87
C LEU A 145 -15.45 17.94 -7.35
N TYR A 146 -14.33 17.44 -6.83
CA TYR A 146 -14.07 17.48 -5.38
C TYR A 146 -13.83 18.89 -4.84
N ARG A 147 -13.20 19.76 -5.64
CA ARG A 147 -13.04 21.19 -5.33
C ARG A 147 -14.37 21.94 -5.43
N GLN A 148 -15.20 21.65 -6.44
CA GLN A 148 -16.53 22.25 -6.58
C GLN A 148 -17.48 21.88 -5.43
N LEU A 149 -17.31 20.69 -4.85
CA LEU A 149 -18.14 20.21 -3.73
C LEU A 149 -17.66 20.67 -2.34
N GLY A 150 -16.57 21.44 -2.24
CA GLY A 150 -16.01 21.85 -0.95
C GLY A 150 -15.51 20.69 -0.07
N ILE A 151 -15.39 19.49 -0.64
CA ILE A 151 -14.91 18.30 0.04
C ILE A 151 -13.40 18.45 0.14
N LYS A 152 -12.89 18.78 1.33
CA LYS A 152 -11.46 18.65 1.64
C LYS A 152 -11.09 17.19 1.39
N MET A 153 -10.46 16.89 0.26
CA MET A 153 -9.98 15.54 -0.05
C MET A 153 -8.97 15.16 1.04
N ARG A 154 -9.42 14.38 2.01
CA ARG A 154 -8.54 13.72 2.97
C ARG A 154 -7.97 12.52 2.23
N TYR A 155 -6.71 12.64 1.81
CA TYR A 155 -5.78 11.57 1.43
C TYR A 155 -6.42 10.30 0.85
N PHE A 156 -6.28 10.08 -0.46
CA PHE A 156 -6.62 8.79 -1.04
C PHE A 156 -5.47 7.82 -0.81
N GLY A 157 -5.71 6.80 0.01
CA GLY A 157 -4.80 5.67 0.15
C GLY A 157 -4.75 4.88 -1.15
N GLU A 158 -3.54 4.61 -1.62
CA GLU A 158 -3.23 3.78 -2.78
C GLU A 158 -2.18 2.72 -2.41
N VAL A 159 -2.02 1.73 -3.28
CA VAL A 159 -1.07 0.64 -3.06
C VAL A 159 -0.26 0.35 -4.31
N GLN A 160 1.03 0.08 -4.10
CA GLN A 160 1.95 -0.44 -5.10
C GLN A 160 2.42 -1.84 -4.70
N ILE A 161 2.41 -2.75 -5.67
CA ILE A 161 2.96 -4.10 -5.57
C ILE A 161 4.17 -4.19 -6.48
N ILE A 162 5.30 -4.62 -5.94
CA ILE A 162 6.57 -4.72 -6.66
C ILE A 162 7.03 -6.16 -6.62
N PRO A 163 6.78 -6.94 -7.70
CA PRO A 163 7.30 -8.30 -7.81
C PRO A 163 8.79 -8.24 -8.12
N PHE A 164 9.60 -9.05 -7.42
CA PHE A 164 11.03 -9.20 -7.73
C PHE A 164 11.45 -10.67 -7.90
N ARG A 165 10.56 -11.62 -7.58
CA ARG A 165 10.68 -13.04 -7.96
C ARG A 165 9.32 -13.62 -8.37
N ALA A 166 8.53 -12.90 -9.16
CA ALA A 166 7.22 -13.39 -9.58
C ALA A 166 6.88 -12.92 -10.99
N LYS A 167 6.17 -13.77 -11.74
CA LYS A 167 5.41 -13.35 -12.91
C LYS A 167 4.11 -12.71 -12.44
N THR A 168 3.61 -11.75 -13.21
CA THR A 168 2.43 -10.98 -12.84
C THR A 168 1.40 -11.00 -13.94
N GLU A 169 0.20 -11.44 -13.60
CA GLU A 169 -0.97 -11.41 -14.47
C GLU A 169 -2.06 -10.57 -13.81
N ILE A 170 -2.72 -9.73 -14.60
CA ILE A 170 -3.78 -8.84 -14.10
C ILE A 170 -5.07 -9.15 -14.84
N ASN A 171 -6.12 -9.39 -14.07
CA ASN A 171 -7.48 -9.54 -14.58
C ASN A 171 -8.44 -8.71 -13.73
N ASN A 172 -8.98 -7.64 -14.32
CA ASN A 172 -9.82 -6.66 -13.64
C ASN A 172 -9.13 -6.10 -12.38
N LYS A 173 -9.66 -6.41 -11.19
CA LYS A 173 -9.13 -5.97 -9.90
C LYS A 173 -8.19 -6.98 -9.23
N LYS A 174 -7.91 -8.11 -9.89
CA LYS A 174 -7.10 -9.19 -9.34
C LYS A 174 -5.72 -9.19 -9.97
N VAL A 175 -4.71 -9.23 -9.11
CA VAL A 175 -3.31 -9.41 -9.46
C VAL A 175 -2.90 -10.81 -9.00
N THR A 176 -2.53 -11.64 -9.95
CA THR A 176 -1.98 -12.98 -9.71
C THR A 176 -0.47 -12.90 -9.83
N LEU A 177 0.23 -13.32 -8.78
CA LEU A 177 1.68 -13.44 -8.73
C LEU A 177 2.03 -14.93 -8.74
N SER A 178 2.81 -15.40 -9.71
CA SER A 178 3.16 -16.82 -9.84
C SER A 178 4.63 -17.08 -10.10
N GLY A 179 5.13 -18.24 -9.69
CA GLY A 179 6.53 -18.63 -9.81
C GLY A 179 6.76 -20.10 -9.51
N ALA A 180 7.89 -20.63 -9.99
CA ALA A 180 8.31 -21.99 -9.68
C ALA A 180 9.01 -22.00 -8.32
N TYR A 181 8.51 -22.79 -7.37
CA TYR A 181 9.04 -23.00 -6.01
C TYR A 181 9.01 -21.77 -5.09
N GLU A 182 9.12 -20.56 -5.62
CA GLU A 182 9.12 -19.33 -4.84
C GLU A 182 8.49 -18.17 -5.60
N ILE A 183 7.76 -17.32 -4.87
CA ILE A 183 7.46 -15.95 -5.27
C ILE A 183 7.86 -14.97 -4.17
N SER A 184 8.23 -13.76 -4.58
CA SER A 184 8.53 -12.66 -3.65
C SER A 184 8.12 -11.31 -4.20
N TYR A 185 7.51 -10.50 -3.34
CA TYR A 185 7.01 -9.18 -3.70
C TYR A 185 6.92 -8.24 -2.49
N VAL A 186 6.90 -6.93 -2.77
CA VAL A 186 6.67 -5.86 -1.79
C VAL A 186 5.25 -5.32 -1.94
N ILE A 187 4.56 -5.07 -0.84
CA ILE A 187 3.35 -4.25 -0.79
C ILE A 187 3.69 -2.92 -0.11
N TYR A 188 3.55 -1.82 -0.85
CA TYR A 188 3.82 -0.47 -0.38
C TYR A 188 2.54 0.38 -0.43
N PRO A 189 1.91 0.65 0.72
CA PRO A 189 0.83 1.63 0.80
C PRO A 189 1.37 3.05 0.78
N TYR A 190 0.77 3.90 -0.04
CA TYR A 190 1.11 5.32 -0.13
C TYR A 190 -0.15 6.19 -0.18
N VAL A 191 0.06 7.50 -0.04
CA VAL A 191 -0.98 8.51 -0.12
C VAL A 191 -0.70 9.39 -1.32
N ASP A 192 -1.76 9.64 -2.07
CA ASP A 192 -1.83 10.77 -2.97
C ASP A 192 -1.98 12.05 -2.13
N ASP A 193 -0.86 12.76 -1.95
CA ASP A 193 -0.79 13.98 -1.15
C ASP A 193 -0.86 15.22 -2.05
N ASP A 194 -2.02 15.87 -2.00
CA ASP A 194 -2.31 17.10 -2.72
C ASP A 194 -1.33 18.25 -2.41
N THR A 195 -0.66 18.23 -1.25
CA THR A 195 0.29 19.28 -0.87
C THR A 195 1.62 19.22 -1.63
N LYS A 196 1.94 18.07 -2.21
CA LYS A 196 3.21 17.85 -2.93
C LYS A 196 3.07 18.01 -4.45
N CYS A 197 1.92 18.51 -4.91
CA CYS A 197 1.64 18.62 -6.33
C CYS A 197 2.50 19.67 -7.01
N SER A 198 2.94 19.37 -8.22
CA SER A 198 3.37 20.37 -9.20
C SER A 198 2.25 20.66 -10.18
N TYR A 199 2.36 21.79 -10.88
CA TYR A 199 1.39 22.21 -11.87
C TYR A 199 2.10 22.45 -13.20
N LYS A 200 1.65 21.77 -14.26
CA LYS A 200 2.13 22.01 -15.63
C LYS A 200 1.05 22.73 -16.42
N ARG A 201 1.42 23.83 -17.08
CA ARG A 201 0.52 24.53 -17.99
C ARG A 201 0.22 23.65 -19.21
N LEU A 202 -1.05 23.52 -19.56
CA LEU A 202 -1.46 22.81 -20.77
C LEU A 202 -1.43 23.74 -21.98
N GLU A 203 -0.93 23.23 -23.10
CA GLU A 203 -0.89 23.93 -24.39
C GLU A 203 -2.26 23.87 -25.10
N GLU A 204 -2.48 24.77 -26.06
CA GLU A 204 -3.66 24.72 -26.92
C GLU A 204 -3.68 23.41 -27.72
N GLY A 205 -4.80 22.68 -27.69
CA GLY A 205 -4.94 21.39 -28.35
C GLY A 205 -4.62 20.16 -27.50
N TYR A 206 -4.35 20.32 -26.20
CA TYR A 206 -4.18 19.19 -25.29
C TYR A 206 -5.39 18.24 -25.30
N ILE A 207 -5.15 16.94 -25.49
CA ILE A 207 -6.16 15.88 -25.43
C ILE A 207 -6.09 15.21 -24.05
N PRO A 208 -7.10 15.38 -23.17
CA PRO A 208 -7.12 14.77 -21.84
C PRO A 208 -7.12 13.24 -21.87
N LYS A 209 -6.28 12.63 -21.03
CA LYS A 209 -6.35 11.20 -20.68
C LYS A 209 -7.24 11.00 -19.47
N SER A 210 -7.76 9.78 -19.30
CA SER A 210 -8.62 9.42 -18.16
C SER A 210 -7.92 9.50 -16.79
N THR A 211 -6.59 9.52 -16.79
CA THR A 211 -5.73 9.60 -15.61
C THR A 211 -5.39 11.05 -15.21
N ASP A 212 -5.68 12.03 -16.07
CA ASP A 212 -5.23 13.41 -15.85
C ASP A 212 -6.08 14.13 -14.80
N ASP A 213 -5.42 14.86 -13.90
CA ASP A 213 -6.06 15.79 -12.97
C ASP A 213 -5.93 17.22 -13.50
N ILE A 214 -6.92 17.67 -14.27
CA ILE A 214 -6.93 19.02 -14.86
C ILE A 214 -7.66 19.99 -13.93
N THR A 215 -6.98 21.06 -13.55
CA THR A 215 -7.57 22.16 -12.77
C THR A 215 -7.66 23.44 -13.61
N ILE A 216 -8.75 24.19 -13.43
CA ILE A 216 -8.93 25.51 -14.03
C ILE A 216 -8.50 26.54 -12.99
N VAL A 217 -7.51 27.36 -13.33
CA VAL A 217 -7.08 28.50 -12.53
C VAL A 217 -7.44 29.77 -13.28
N PHE A 218 -8.09 30.71 -12.61
CA PHE A 218 -8.33 32.05 -13.12
C PHE A 218 -7.18 32.95 -12.68
N SER A 219 -6.55 33.68 -13.61
CA SER A 219 -5.45 34.58 -13.26
C SER A 219 -5.64 35.98 -13.82
N GLY A 220 -5.47 36.99 -12.98
CA GLY A 220 -5.42 38.41 -13.36
C GLY A 220 -6.77 39.12 -13.35
N LYS A 221 -6.76 40.43 -13.63
CA LYS A 221 -7.95 41.30 -13.68
C LYS A 221 -8.93 41.00 -14.83
N ASN A 222 -8.56 40.11 -15.76
CA ASN A 222 -9.31 39.82 -16.99
C ASN A 222 -9.96 38.42 -17.01
N ASP A 223 -9.97 37.68 -15.89
CA ASP A 223 -10.61 36.36 -15.79
C ASP A 223 -10.19 35.33 -16.87
N GLU A 224 -8.96 35.41 -17.37
CA GLU A 224 -8.45 34.42 -18.32
C GLU A 224 -8.39 33.04 -17.68
N LYS A 225 -9.16 32.09 -18.23
CA LYS A 225 -9.15 30.68 -17.83
C LYS A 225 -7.85 30.04 -18.29
N ARG A 226 -7.06 29.54 -17.34
CA ARG A 226 -5.87 28.73 -17.61
C ARG A 226 -6.11 27.30 -17.16
N TYR A 227 -5.86 26.35 -18.05
CA TYR A 227 -5.89 24.93 -17.74
C TYR A 227 -4.51 24.48 -17.29
N MET A 228 -4.45 23.90 -16.11
CA MET A 228 -3.22 23.37 -15.52
C MET A 228 -3.41 21.87 -15.25
N GLU A 229 -2.48 21.06 -15.72
CA GLU A 229 -2.32 19.67 -15.30
C GLU A 229 -1.72 19.68 -13.89
N LYS A 230 -2.49 19.21 -12.90
CA LYS A 230 -2.02 19.01 -11.53
C LYS A 230 -1.30 17.66 -11.47
N ARG A 231 0.02 17.71 -11.34
CA ARG A 231 0.90 16.55 -11.20
C ARG A 231 1.12 16.26 -9.72
N ILE A 232 0.35 15.34 -9.18
CA ILE A 232 0.62 14.77 -7.84
C ILE A 232 1.87 13.90 -7.98
N PRO A 233 2.85 13.89 -7.04
CA PRO A 233 4.02 13.02 -7.13
C PRO A 233 3.54 11.58 -7.14
N TYR A 234 3.48 11.03 -8.35
CA TYR A 234 2.35 10.16 -8.65
C TYR A 234 2.52 8.77 -8.06
N VAL A 235 3.76 8.37 -7.78
CA VAL A 235 4.08 7.12 -7.09
C VAL A 235 5.47 7.31 -6.50
N PRO A 236 5.73 6.88 -5.26
CA PRO A 236 7.09 6.80 -4.75
C PRO A 236 7.94 5.90 -5.66
N ASP A 237 9.07 6.39 -6.18
CA ASP A 237 9.95 5.53 -6.96
C ASP A 237 10.69 4.59 -6.01
N ILE A 238 10.20 3.36 -5.95
CA ILE A 238 10.69 2.31 -5.07
C ILE A 238 11.52 1.35 -5.89
N GLU A 239 12.80 1.27 -5.55
CA GLU A 239 13.69 0.23 -6.03
C GLU A 239 13.80 -0.88 -4.99
N VAL A 240 13.66 -2.11 -5.45
CA VAL A 240 13.86 -3.31 -4.64
C VAL A 240 15.11 -4.00 -5.14
N LYS A 241 16.13 -4.09 -4.28
CA LYS A 241 17.34 -4.87 -4.55
C LYS A 241 17.41 -6.05 -3.61
N GLU A 242 17.75 -7.20 -4.17
CA GLU A 242 18.04 -8.39 -3.40
C GLU A 242 19.56 -8.46 -3.19
N GLU A 243 19.99 -8.31 -1.94
CA GLU A 243 21.39 -8.37 -1.54
C GLU A 243 21.53 -9.42 -0.44
N GLU A 244 22.29 -10.49 -0.67
CA GLU A 244 22.68 -11.47 0.36
C GLU A 244 21.51 -11.89 1.28
N CYS A 245 20.38 -12.29 0.68
CA CYS A 245 19.13 -12.70 1.35
C CYS A 245 18.30 -11.57 2.02
N THR A 246 18.73 -10.33 1.93
CA THR A 246 18.05 -9.13 2.46
C THR A 246 17.39 -8.33 1.33
N ILE A 247 16.21 -7.78 1.59
CA ILE A 247 15.50 -6.92 0.64
C ILE A 247 15.78 -5.47 1.04
N LYS A 248 16.51 -4.73 0.19
CA LYS A 248 16.65 -3.27 0.34
C LYS A 248 15.61 -2.57 -0.50
N VAL A 249 14.78 -1.77 0.16
CA VAL A 249 13.80 -0.88 -0.47
C VAL A 249 14.34 0.54 -0.36
N THR A 250 14.62 1.16 -1.51
CA THR A 250 15.11 2.55 -1.55
C THR A 250 14.05 3.42 -2.19
N LYS A 251 13.71 4.53 -1.52
CA LYS A 251 12.85 5.57 -2.10
C LYS A 251 13.76 6.62 -2.74
N LYS A 252 13.62 6.86 -4.05
CA LYS A 252 14.27 8.04 -4.63
C LYS A 252 13.53 9.29 -4.17
N GLU A 253 14.26 10.23 -3.61
CA GLU A 253 13.72 11.56 -3.35
C GLU A 253 13.44 12.22 -4.69
N PHE A 254 12.27 12.85 -4.83
CA PHE A 254 12.02 13.72 -5.97
C PHE A 254 12.97 14.91 -5.84
N GLU A 255 13.98 14.99 -6.70
CA GLU A 255 14.71 16.23 -6.91
C GLU A 255 13.66 17.27 -7.34
N LYS A 256 13.57 18.36 -6.56
CA LYS A 256 12.78 19.52 -6.96
C LYS A 256 13.58 20.22 -8.04
N ASP A 257 13.16 20.05 -9.30
CA ASP A 257 13.54 20.95 -10.39
C ASP A 257 12.99 22.37 -10.14
#